data_AF-A0AAW9F8Z2-F1
#
_entry.id   AF-A0AAW9F8Z2-F1
#
_cell.length_a   1.000
_cell.length_b   1.000
_cell.length_c   1.000
_cell.angle_alpha   90.00
_cell.angle_beta   90.00
_cell.angle_gamma   90.00
#
_symmetry.space_group_name_H-M   'P 1'
#
loop_
_entity.id
_entity.type
_entity.pdbx_description
1 polymer ?
#
loop_
_entity_poly.entity_id
_entity_poly.type
_entity_poly.pdbx_seq_one_letter_code
_entity_poly.pdbx_strand_id
1 'polypeptide(L)'
;MLCQLVREAPANRLSNHDQFAEAEAFFNDVNLPDTVRAVGSDPYADKDGLVEFIVANELLDDPAVMAKLAEQKAYLIAITSVVTAYINRYAEAYGEQYKTDADLWARALSKIPLMGPSKIDQQSYSRHIKGLSIATDFINFILTSSPT
;
A
#
# COMPACT_ATOMS: atom_id res chain seq x y z
N MET A 1 5.46 36.75 21.22
CA MET A 1 4.56 35.60 20.96
C MET A 1 4.80 35.17 19.53
N LEU A 2 5.71 34.23 19.28
CA LEU A 2 5.52 32.76 19.23
C LEU A 2 4.68 32.32 18.02
N CYS A 3 5.37 31.75 17.02
CA CYS A 3 5.02 30.44 16.44
C CYS A 3 6.11 30.01 15.45
N GLN A 4 7.25 29.56 15.98
CA GLN A 4 8.05 28.53 15.31
C GLN A 4 7.35 27.20 15.57
N LEU A 5 6.63 26.70 14.57
CA LEU A 5 6.11 25.33 14.54
C LEU A 5 6.59 24.67 13.24
N VAL A 6 7.91 24.74 13.02
CA VAL A 6 8.57 23.69 12.25
C VAL A 6 8.65 22.52 13.23
N ARG A 7 7.64 21.64 13.18
CA ARG A 7 7.74 20.34 13.84
C ARG A 7 8.98 19.66 13.26
N GLU A 8 10.00 19.51 14.09
CA GLU A 8 11.16 18.68 13.78
C GLU A 8 10.65 17.31 13.34
N ALA A 9 11.03 16.90 12.13
CA ALA A 9 10.86 15.52 11.71
C ALA A 9 11.62 14.64 12.73
N PRO A 10 11.08 13.48 13.13
CA PRO A 10 11.71 12.64 14.13
C PRO A 10 13.16 12.30 13.70
N ALA A 11 14.07 12.30 14.68
CA ALA A 11 15.53 12.23 14.53
C ALA A 11 16.10 10.98 13.83
N ASN A 12 15.25 10.15 13.22
CA ASN A 12 15.63 8.89 12.59
C ASN A 12 15.05 8.70 11.18
N ARG A 13 14.64 9.80 10.51
CA ARG A 13 14.21 9.73 9.11
C ARG A 13 15.45 9.71 8.22
N LEU A 14 15.70 8.57 7.57
CA LEU A 14 16.74 8.42 6.55
C LEU A 14 16.65 9.57 5.54
N SER A 15 17.80 10.02 5.01
CA SER A 15 17.78 10.99 3.92
C SER A 15 17.01 10.43 2.73
N ASN A 16 16.46 11.29 1.87
CA ASN A 16 15.74 10.80 0.68
C ASN A 16 16.62 9.85 -0.14
N HIS A 17 17.90 10.20 -0.32
CA HIS A 17 18.88 9.37 -1.01
C HIS A 17 18.98 7.97 -0.38
N ASP A 18 19.08 7.89 0.95
CA ASP A 18 19.23 6.62 1.64
C ASP A 18 17.95 5.78 1.61
N GLN A 19 16.77 6.42 1.65
CA GLN A 19 15.49 5.72 1.46
C GLN A 19 15.39 5.09 0.07
N PHE A 20 15.83 5.80 -0.98
CA PHE A 20 15.84 5.27 -2.33
C PHE A 20 16.85 4.12 -2.49
N ALA A 21 18.05 4.26 -1.93
CA ALA A 21 19.06 3.19 -1.97
C ALA A 21 18.59 1.94 -1.21
N GLU A 22 17.94 2.10 -0.07
CA GLU A 22 17.36 0.99 0.68
C GLU A 22 16.23 0.30 -0.10
N ALA A 23 15.33 1.07 -0.72
CA ALA A 23 14.27 0.53 -1.54
C ALA A 23 14.81 -0.23 -2.76
N GLU A 24 15.81 0.32 -3.45
CA GLU A 24 16.48 -0.34 -4.56
C GLU A 24 17.07 -1.68 -4.14
N ALA A 25 17.81 -1.72 -3.03
CA ALA A 25 18.38 -2.95 -2.51
C ALA A 25 17.31 -3.97 -2.08
N PHE A 26 16.20 -3.52 -1.50
CA PHE A 26 15.13 -4.39 -1.02
C PHE A 26 14.31 -5.00 -2.17
N PHE A 27 13.87 -4.18 -3.14
CA PHE A 27 13.01 -4.64 -4.23
C PHE A 27 13.79 -5.38 -5.33
N ASN A 28 15.10 -5.15 -5.46
CA ASN A 28 15.98 -5.86 -6.38
C ASN A 28 16.79 -6.97 -5.70
N ASP A 29 16.23 -7.63 -4.65
CA ASP A 29 16.90 -8.74 -3.97
C ASP A 29 17.34 -9.81 -4.99
N VAL A 30 18.66 -9.98 -5.12
CA VAL A 30 19.31 -10.88 -6.08
C VAL A 30 19.09 -12.36 -5.77
N ASN A 31 18.62 -12.67 -4.56
CA ASN A 31 18.28 -14.03 -4.16
C ASN A 31 16.86 -14.44 -4.61
N LEU A 32 16.06 -13.48 -5.08
CA LEU A 32 14.72 -13.73 -5.57
C LEU A 32 14.74 -13.95 -7.09
N PRO A 33 13.91 -14.89 -7.61
CA PRO A 33 13.76 -15.15 -9.03
C PRO A 33 13.54 -13.87 -9.83
N ASP A 34 14.17 -13.75 -11.00
CA ASP A 34 14.06 -12.56 -11.87
C ASP A 34 12.81 -12.60 -12.77
N THR A 35 11.82 -13.41 -12.39
CA THR A 35 10.56 -13.58 -13.12
C THR A 35 9.72 -12.31 -12.99
N VAL A 36 9.80 -11.45 -14.01
CA VAL A 36 8.82 -10.39 -14.24
C VAL A 36 7.50 -11.05 -14.69
N ARG A 37 6.68 -11.50 -13.75
CA ARG A 37 5.31 -11.93 -14.07
C ARG A 37 4.52 -10.68 -14.44
N ALA A 38 3.89 -10.69 -15.61
CA ALA A 38 3.01 -9.62 -16.03
C ALA A 38 1.88 -9.44 -15.01
N VAL A 39 1.76 -8.23 -14.47
CA VAL A 39 0.64 -7.83 -13.61
C VAL A 39 -0.67 -8.15 -14.35
N GLY A 40 -1.50 -9.01 -13.78
CA GLY A 40 -2.84 -9.33 -14.32
C GLY A 40 -2.99 -10.61 -15.13
N SER A 41 -1.98 -11.50 -15.19
CA SER A 41 -2.09 -12.79 -15.89
C SER A 41 -2.09 -14.02 -14.97
N ASP A 42 -2.33 -13.85 -13.67
CA ASP A 42 -2.37 -14.97 -12.71
C ASP A 42 -3.76 -15.65 -12.71
N PRO A 43 -3.89 -16.90 -13.22
CA PRO A 43 -5.16 -17.64 -13.24
C PRO A 43 -5.58 -18.18 -11.85
N TYR A 44 -4.85 -17.84 -10.78
CA TYR A 44 -5.08 -18.32 -9.41
C TYR A 44 -5.67 -17.27 -8.46
N ALA A 45 -6.12 -16.12 -8.95
CA ALA A 45 -6.64 -14.99 -8.16
C ALA A 45 -7.69 -15.33 -7.07
N ASP A 46 -8.36 -16.49 -7.15
CA ASP A 46 -9.48 -16.83 -6.26
C ASP A 46 -9.25 -18.02 -5.32
N LYS A 47 -8.08 -18.70 -5.34
CA LYS A 47 -7.91 -19.96 -4.57
C LYS A 47 -7.28 -19.78 -3.20
N ASP A 48 -6.26 -18.92 -3.11
CA ASP A 48 -5.40 -18.81 -1.93
C ASP A 48 -5.56 -17.48 -1.17
N GLY A 49 -6.45 -16.60 -1.66
CA GLY A 49 -6.82 -15.33 -1.04
C GLY A 49 -6.61 -14.13 -1.97
N LEU A 50 -7.24 -13.01 -1.62
CA LEU A 50 -7.26 -11.77 -2.40
C LEU A 50 -6.57 -10.63 -1.64
N VAL A 51 -5.73 -9.87 -2.33
CA VAL A 51 -5.21 -8.59 -1.85
C VAL A 51 -5.83 -7.47 -2.69
N GLU A 52 -6.51 -6.55 -2.04
CA GLU A 52 -7.16 -5.40 -2.69
C GLU A 52 -6.52 -4.08 -2.24
N PHE A 53 -6.18 -3.25 -3.22
CA PHE A 53 -5.67 -1.90 -2.99
C PHE A 53 -6.77 -0.86 -3.18
N ILE A 54 -7.14 -0.18 -2.11
CA ILE A 54 -8.17 0.86 -2.13
C ILE A 54 -7.50 2.23 -1.97
N VAL A 55 -7.60 3.05 -3.02
CA VAL A 55 -7.14 4.45 -3.01
C VAL A 55 -8.37 5.35 -3.06
N ALA A 56 -8.65 6.03 -1.94
CA ALA A 56 -9.76 6.95 -1.79
C ALA A 56 -9.26 8.39 -1.69
N ASN A 57 -9.97 9.30 -2.36
CA ASN A 57 -9.72 10.74 -2.31
C ASN A 57 -11.02 11.45 -1.92
N GLU A 58 -10.90 12.54 -1.17
CA GLU A 58 -12.03 13.46 -0.98
C GLU A 58 -12.38 14.13 -2.32
N LEU A 59 -13.66 14.31 -2.58
CA LEU A 59 -14.13 15.06 -3.75
C LEU A 59 -14.03 16.54 -3.42
N LEU A 60 -13.12 17.25 -4.08
CA LEU A 60 -12.90 18.68 -3.90
C LEU A 60 -13.44 19.46 -5.09
N ASP A 61 -13.96 20.66 -4.85
CA ASP A 61 -14.58 21.50 -5.89
C ASP A 61 -13.56 22.11 -6.87
N ASP A 62 -12.27 22.13 -6.53
CA ASP A 62 -11.21 22.69 -7.37
C ASP A 62 -10.72 21.68 -8.42
N PRO A 63 -10.95 21.93 -9.73
CA PRO A 63 -10.54 21.02 -10.80
C PRO A 63 -9.01 20.82 -10.90
N ALA A 64 -8.22 21.84 -10.56
CA ALA A 64 -6.76 21.75 -10.60
C ALA A 64 -6.22 20.86 -9.48
N VAL A 65 -6.87 20.89 -8.31
CA VAL A 65 -6.57 19.97 -7.21
C VAL A 65 -7.00 18.55 -7.57
N MET A 66 -8.20 18.38 -8.14
CA MET A 66 -8.69 17.07 -8.60
C MET A 66 -7.77 16.43 -9.66
N ALA A 67 -7.21 17.21 -10.59
CA ALA A 67 -6.25 16.71 -11.57
C ALA A 67 -4.97 16.17 -10.92
N LYS A 68 -4.42 16.89 -9.94
CA LYS A 68 -3.25 16.43 -9.17
C LYS A 68 -3.55 15.17 -8.35
N LEU A 69 -4.72 15.09 -7.75
CA LEU A 69 -5.16 13.89 -7.01
C LEU A 69 -5.29 12.67 -7.93
N ALA A 70 -5.75 12.86 -9.17
CA ALA A 70 -5.80 11.79 -10.17
C ALA A 70 -4.40 11.30 -10.58
N GLU A 71 -3.45 12.22 -10.77
CA GLU A 71 -2.05 11.91 -11.05
C GLU A 71 -1.41 11.14 -9.88
N GLN A 72 -1.60 11.60 -8.64
CA GLN A 72 -1.12 10.92 -7.44
C GLN A 72 -1.70 9.51 -7.30
N LYS A 73 -2.98 9.32 -7.64
CA LYS A 73 -3.61 7.99 -7.66
C LYS A 73 -2.92 7.05 -8.66
N ALA A 74 -2.54 7.54 -9.84
CA ALA A 74 -1.80 6.74 -10.80
C ALA A 74 -0.42 6.31 -10.26
N TYR A 75 0.29 7.21 -9.55
CA TYR A 75 1.55 6.86 -8.89
C TYR A 75 1.36 5.83 -7.77
N LEU A 76 0.32 5.96 -6.95
CA LEU A 76 0.01 4.96 -5.93
C LEU A 76 -0.24 3.58 -6.55
N ILE A 77 -0.99 3.50 -7.64
CA ILE A 77 -1.22 2.25 -8.38
C ILE A 77 0.10 1.68 -8.93
N ALA A 78 0.96 2.50 -9.52
CA ALA A 78 2.27 2.04 -10.01
C ALA A 78 3.14 1.48 -8.87
N ILE A 79 3.14 2.14 -7.71
CA ILE A 79 3.85 1.67 -6.51
C ILE A 79 3.32 0.31 -6.03
N THR A 80 1.99 0.11 -6.04
CA THR A 80 1.43 -1.22 -5.69
C THR A 80 1.91 -2.32 -6.61
N SER A 81 2.21 -2.01 -7.88
CA SER A 81 2.75 -2.98 -8.84
C SER A 81 4.18 -3.40 -8.49
N VAL A 82 5.02 -2.47 -8.01
CA VAL A 82 6.39 -2.76 -7.54
C VAL A 82 6.35 -3.71 -6.33
N VAL A 83 5.48 -3.40 -5.36
CA VAL A 83 5.31 -4.24 -4.17
C VAL A 83 4.78 -5.62 -4.56
N THR A 84 3.74 -5.68 -5.40
CA THR A 84 3.15 -6.94 -5.86
C THR A 84 4.16 -7.82 -6.61
N ALA A 85 5.01 -7.22 -7.46
CA ALA A 85 6.06 -7.95 -8.16
C ALA A 85 7.06 -8.57 -7.17
N TYR A 86 7.47 -7.81 -6.15
CA TYR A 86 8.33 -8.34 -5.07
C TYR A 86 7.68 -9.49 -4.30
N ILE A 87 6.42 -9.35 -3.89
CA ILE A 87 5.67 -10.40 -3.18
C ILE A 87 5.60 -11.68 -4.03
N ASN A 88 5.32 -11.56 -5.32
CA ASN A 88 5.25 -12.72 -6.21
C ASN A 88 6.60 -13.42 -6.35
N ARG A 89 7.70 -12.65 -6.50
CA ARG A 89 9.06 -13.23 -6.55
C ARG A 89 9.44 -13.89 -5.22
N TYR A 90 9.04 -13.29 -4.09
CA TYR A 90 9.24 -13.87 -2.76
C TYR A 90 8.45 -15.17 -2.59
N ALA A 91 7.18 -15.18 -2.99
CA ALA A 91 6.33 -16.37 -2.92
C ALA A 91 6.81 -17.49 -3.85
N GLU A 92 7.36 -17.17 -5.02
CA GLU A 92 7.99 -18.16 -5.91
C GLU A 92 9.20 -18.84 -5.26
N ALA A 93 9.98 -18.11 -4.47
CA ALA A 93 11.15 -18.63 -3.77
C ALA A 93 10.81 -19.41 -2.49
N TYR A 94 9.81 -18.96 -1.73
CA TYR A 94 9.58 -19.40 -0.35
C TYR A 94 8.20 -20.03 -0.10
N GLY A 95 7.29 -19.98 -1.07
CA GLY A 95 5.97 -20.61 -1.03
C GLY A 95 4.79 -19.65 -1.22
N GLU A 96 3.70 -20.17 -1.77
CA GLU A 96 2.50 -19.40 -2.15
C GLU A 96 1.80 -18.73 -0.96
N GLN A 97 1.96 -19.26 0.27
CA GLN A 97 1.37 -18.66 1.48
C GLN A 97 1.81 -17.21 1.71
N TYR A 98 2.95 -16.80 1.15
CA TYR A 98 3.46 -15.43 1.25
C TYR A 98 2.72 -14.43 0.36
N LYS A 99 1.90 -14.88 -0.60
CA LYS A 99 1.08 -13.98 -1.42
C LYS A 99 0.07 -13.19 -0.61
N THR A 100 -0.35 -13.71 0.55
CA THR A 100 -1.34 -13.09 1.44
C THR A 100 -0.81 -12.83 2.85
N ASP A 101 0.51 -12.93 3.05
CA ASP A 101 1.15 -12.73 4.36
C ASP A 101 1.19 -11.24 4.73
N ALA A 102 0.38 -10.84 5.72
CA ALA A 102 0.19 -9.44 6.07
C ALA A 102 1.49 -8.74 6.54
N ASP A 103 2.37 -9.47 7.23
CA ASP A 103 3.63 -8.93 7.73
C ASP A 103 4.61 -8.65 6.59
N LEU A 104 4.67 -9.53 5.60
CA LEU A 104 5.46 -9.34 4.39
C LEU A 104 4.96 -8.14 3.57
N TRP A 105 3.64 -8.03 3.37
CA TRP A 105 3.03 -6.87 2.69
C TRP A 105 3.34 -5.56 3.43
N ALA A 106 3.17 -5.53 4.76
CA ALA A 106 3.46 -4.35 5.56
C ALA A 106 4.93 -3.96 5.51
N ARG A 107 5.84 -4.96 5.58
CA ARG A 107 7.28 -4.74 5.44
C ARG A 107 7.60 -4.17 4.07
N ALA A 108 7.07 -4.76 2.99
CA ALA A 108 7.33 -4.27 1.63
C ALA A 108 6.78 -2.85 1.41
N LEU A 109 5.57 -2.56 1.90
CA LEU A 109 4.99 -1.21 1.86
C LEU A 109 5.84 -0.18 2.64
N SER A 110 6.43 -0.58 3.77
CA SER A 110 7.31 0.29 4.57
C SER A 110 8.62 0.66 3.88
N LYS A 111 9.00 -0.07 2.82
CA LYS A 111 10.20 0.19 2.02
C LYS A 111 9.94 1.09 0.82
N ILE A 112 8.71 1.55 0.60
CA ILE A 112 8.42 2.56 -0.41
C ILE A 112 9.00 3.90 0.07
N PRO A 113 9.92 4.53 -0.67
CA PRO A 113 10.50 5.82 -0.30
C PRO A 113 9.42 6.90 -0.19
N LEU A 114 9.65 7.86 0.72
CA LEU A 114 8.80 9.04 0.90
C LEU A 114 7.35 8.74 1.35
N MET A 115 7.04 7.48 1.65
CA MET A 115 5.81 7.12 2.33
C MET A 115 5.96 7.37 3.84
N GLY A 116 4.86 7.78 4.47
CA GLY A 116 4.78 7.83 5.92
C GLY A 116 4.98 6.42 6.53
N PRO A 117 5.28 6.34 7.83
CA PRO A 117 5.40 5.05 8.50
C PRO A 117 4.14 4.20 8.26
N SER A 118 4.32 2.99 7.72
CA SER A 118 3.22 2.03 7.55
C SER A 118 2.74 1.59 8.92
N LYS A 119 1.44 1.70 9.18
CA LYS A 119 0.79 1.14 10.36
C LYS A 119 -0.06 -0.05 9.94
N ILE A 120 0.19 -1.21 10.52
CA ILE A 120 -0.78 -2.31 10.48
C ILE A 120 -1.83 -2.00 11.53
N ASP A 121 -3.08 -1.94 11.11
CA ASP A 121 -4.21 -1.82 12.02
C ASP A 121 -5.11 -3.04 11.86
N GLN A 122 -5.31 -3.78 12.95
CA GLN A 122 -6.18 -4.94 12.94
C GLN A 122 -7.56 -4.50 13.44
N GLN A 123 -8.56 -4.61 12.57
CA GLN A 123 -9.93 -4.29 12.90
C GLN A 123 -10.83 -5.49 12.64
N SER A 124 -11.76 -5.76 13.56
CA SER A 124 -12.77 -6.80 13.40
C SER A 124 -14.09 -6.15 12.98
N TYR A 125 -14.65 -6.60 11.86
CA TYR A 125 -15.96 -6.16 11.37
C TYR A 125 -16.98 -7.30 11.53
N SER A 126 -18.06 -7.05 12.26
CA SER A 126 -19.18 -7.97 12.41
C SER A 126 -20.49 -7.18 12.47
N ARG A 127 -21.32 -7.30 11.42
CA ARG A 127 -22.62 -6.64 11.33
C ARG A 127 -23.60 -7.50 10.52
N HIS A 128 -24.88 -7.37 10.83
CA HIS A 128 -25.96 -7.90 10.00
C HIS A 128 -26.52 -6.79 9.11
N ILE A 129 -26.36 -6.92 7.79
CA ILE A 129 -26.73 -5.90 6.82
C ILE A 129 -27.46 -6.52 5.63
N LYS A 130 -28.28 -5.71 4.95
CA LYS A 130 -28.88 -6.09 3.68
C LYS A 130 -27.77 -6.25 2.64
N GLY A 131 -27.85 -7.30 1.81
CA GLY A 131 -26.81 -7.59 0.82
C GLY A 131 -26.49 -6.42 -0.13
N LEU A 132 -27.50 -5.63 -0.48
CA LEU A 132 -27.36 -4.43 -1.33
C LEU A 132 -26.53 -3.30 -0.67
N SER A 133 -26.28 -3.36 0.63
CA SER A 133 -25.58 -2.33 1.39
C SER A 133 -24.14 -2.71 1.74
N ILE A 134 -23.67 -3.92 1.39
CA ILE A 134 -22.33 -4.43 1.76
C ILE A 134 -21.22 -3.49 1.31
N ALA A 135 -21.24 -3.05 0.04
CA ALA A 135 -20.20 -2.19 -0.50
C ALA A 135 -20.12 -0.84 0.24
N THR A 136 -21.26 -0.20 0.46
CA THR A 136 -21.32 1.08 1.19
C THR A 136 -20.87 0.93 2.63
N ASP A 137 -21.30 -0.13 3.32
CA ASP A 137 -20.90 -0.38 4.71
C ASP A 137 -19.41 -0.68 4.83
N PHE A 138 -18.85 -1.45 3.89
CA PHE A 138 -17.42 -1.77 3.83
C PHE A 138 -16.56 -0.52 3.58
N ILE A 139 -16.94 0.33 2.62
CA ILE A 139 -16.23 1.60 2.35
C ILE A 139 -16.29 2.52 3.58
N ASN A 140 -17.45 2.62 4.24
CA ASN A 140 -17.58 3.40 5.46
C ASN A 140 -16.68 2.87 6.58
N PHE A 141 -16.61 1.55 6.75
CA PHE A 141 -15.76 0.90 7.74
C PHE A 141 -14.27 1.23 7.52
N ILE A 142 -13.76 1.06 6.29
CA ILE A 142 -12.34 1.34 6.00
C ILE A 142 -12.00 2.84 6.10
N LEU A 143 -12.92 3.74 5.71
CA LEU A 143 -12.66 5.19 5.70
C LEU A 143 -12.80 5.84 7.09
N THR A 144 -13.76 5.41 7.92
CA THR A 144 -13.95 5.97 9.28
C THR A 144 -12.87 5.54 10.28
N SER A 145 -12.03 4.58 9.90
CA SER A 145 -10.92 4.12 10.72
C SER A 145 -9.59 4.88 10.52
N SER A 146 -9.53 5.82 9.57
CA SER A 146 -8.36 6.68 9.38
C SER A 146 -8.32 7.75 10.49
N PRO A 147 -7.23 7.88 11.26
CA PRO A 147 -7.16 8.86 12.35
C PRO A 147 -7.18 10.29 11.80
N THR A 148 -8.03 11.12 12.38
CA THR A 148 -7.94 12.59 12.33
C THR A 148 -6.61 13.10 12.87
#